data_AF-A0A0G1JCX5-F1
#
_entry.id   AF-A0A0G1JCX5-F1
#
_cell.length_a   1.000
_cell.length_b   1.000
_cell.length_c   1.000
_cell.angle_alpha   90.00
_cell.angle_beta   90.00
_cell.angle_gamma   90.00
#
_symmetry.space_group_name_H-M   'P 1'
#
loop_
_entity.id
_entity.type
_entity.pdbx_description
1 polymer ?
#
loop_
_entity_poly.entity_id
_entity_poly.type
_entity_poly.pdbx_seq_one_letter_code
_entity_poly.pdbx_strand_id
1 'polypeptide(L)'
;MAAKTCLAKKGFAFNKGFTLLELLIAISLMGIMTGVLLAVINARGIQQKTRDSQRIADIAKMRTALELYFSDHRSYPTTSNWVAIASLTGLSPDYINALPTDPKATGAVCSSNEWRGYGYRSNGAAYVLATNMELASSASVLCPIAGWCDCGFPASGIKYFVSAE
;
A
#
# COMPACT_ATOMS: atom_id res chain seq x y z
N MET A 1 -60.09 35.47 -44.33
CA MET A 1 -58.77 34.84 -44.55
C MET A 1 -57.77 35.59 -43.66
N ALA A 2 -57.53 35.11 -42.43
CA ALA A 2 -56.73 35.82 -41.44
C ALA A 2 -55.40 35.08 -41.23
N ALA A 3 -54.30 35.77 -41.55
CA ALA A 3 -52.94 35.31 -41.32
C ALA A 3 -52.63 35.32 -39.81
N LYS A 4 -52.25 34.17 -39.26
CA LYS A 4 -51.64 34.08 -37.93
C LYS A 4 -50.13 34.01 -38.10
N THR A 5 -49.45 35.10 -37.76
CA THR A 5 -47.99 35.18 -37.70
C THR A 5 -47.45 34.39 -36.51
N CYS A 6 -46.36 33.66 -36.76
CA CYS A 6 -45.66 32.83 -35.78
C CYS A 6 -44.76 33.73 -34.90
N LEU A 7 -44.94 33.69 -33.58
CA LEU A 7 -44.15 34.49 -32.62
C LEU A 7 -42.87 33.74 -32.22
N ALA A 8 -41.72 34.31 -32.58
CA ALA A 8 -40.40 33.82 -32.18
C ALA A 8 -40.14 34.06 -30.68
N LYS A 9 -39.83 32.98 -29.94
CA LYS A 9 -39.37 33.03 -28.55
C LYS A 9 -37.93 33.56 -28.52
N LYS A 10 -37.72 34.78 -28.02
CA LYS A 10 -36.36 35.32 -27.75
C LYS A 10 -35.74 34.57 -26.57
N GLY A 11 -34.59 33.92 -26.80
CA GLY A 11 -33.70 33.42 -25.76
C GLY A 11 -33.01 34.57 -25.01
N PHE A 12 -32.77 34.36 -23.72
CA PHE A 12 -32.16 35.36 -22.82
C PHE A 12 -30.68 35.55 -23.16
N ALA A 13 -30.33 36.64 -23.86
CA ALA A 13 -28.94 37.00 -24.13
C ALA A 13 -28.38 37.84 -22.96
N PHE A 14 -27.62 37.20 -22.07
CA PHE A 14 -26.80 37.90 -21.07
C PHE A 14 -25.41 38.18 -21.67
N ASN A 15 -25.24 39.33 -22.33
CA ASN A 15 -23.90 39.88 -22.55
C ASN A 15 -23.57 40.84 -21.39
N LYS A 16 -23.12 40.27 -20.27
CA LYS A 16 -22.47 41.01 -19.18
C LYS A 16 -21.01 40.61 -19.17
N GLY A 17 -20.12 41.55 -19.49
CA GLY A 17 -18.68 41.37 -19.33
C GLY A 17 -18.32 41.36 -17.84
N PHE A 18 -17.33 40.56 -17.47
CA PHE A 18 -16.78 40.53 -16.11
C PHE A 18 -16.14 41.88 -15.76
N THR A 19 -16.38 42.38 -14.56
CA THR A 19 -15.69 43.57 -14.06
C THR A 19 -14.24 43.22 -13.69
N LEU A 20 -13.31 44.17 -13.84
CA LEU A 20 -11.91 43.98 -13.40
C LEU A 20 -11.82 43.65 -11.91
N LEU A 21 -12.75 44.20 -11.12
CA LEU A 21 -12.84 43.95 -9.69
C LEU A 21 -13.28 42.52 -9.37
N GLU A 22 -14.21 41.95 -10.14
CA GLU A 22 -14.64 40.55 -9.94
C GLU A 22 -13.51 39.57 -10.17
N LEU A 23 -12.70 39.77 -11.23
CA LEU A 23 -11.56 38.89 -11.47
C LEU A 23 -10.50 39.04 -10.37
N LEU A 24 -10.28 40.26 -9.85
CA LEU A 24 -9.31 40.52 -8.81
C LEU A 24 -9.68 39.86 -7.46
N ILE A 25 -10.97 39.95 -7.07
CA ILE A 25 -11.45 39.31 -5.84
C ILE A 25 -11.48 37.78 -5.99
N ALA A 26 -11.76 37.26 -7.19
CA ALA A 26 -11.75 35.83 -7.44
C ALA A 26 -10.35 35.21 -7.26
N ILE A 27 -9.30 35.82 -7.85
CA ILE A 27 -7.93 35.31 -7.71
C ILE A 27 -7.39 35.46 -6.28
N SER A 28 -7.79 36.51 -5.55
CA SER A 28 -7.39 36.68 -4.15
C SER A 28 -8.02 35.63 -3.25
N LEU A 29 -9.31 35.31 -3.45
CA LEU A 29 -9.99 34.22 -2.74
C LEU A 29 -9.42 32.85 -3.10
N MET A 30 -9.12 32.60 -4.38
CA MET A 30 -8.46 31.35 -4.81
C MET A 30 -7.09 31.18 -4.15
N GLY A 31 -6.31 32.26 -4.00
CA GLY A 31 -5.03 32.22 -3.29
C GLY A 31 -5.16 31.81 -1.82
N ILE A 32 -6.13 32.40 -1.11
CA ILE A 32 -6.38 32.08 0.32
C ILE A 32 -6.82 30.62 0.48
N MET A 33 -7.78 30.17 -0.35
CA MET A 33 -8.26 28.79 -0.31
C MET A 33 -7.15 27.77 -0.60
N THR A 34 -6.32 28.05 -1.60
CA THR A 34 -5.19 27.18 -1.97
C THR A 34 -4.17 27.06 -0.82
N GLY A 35 -3.88 28.17 -0.12
CA GLY A 35 -2.97 28.17 1.03
C GLY A 35 -3.45 27.29 2.19
N VAL A 36 -4.74 27.34 2.54
CA VAL A 36 -5.31 26.52 3.62
C VAL A 36 -5.30 25.03 3.26
N LEU A 37 -5.63 24.68 2.01
CA LEU A 37 -5.65 23.29 1.56
C LEU A 37 -4.28 22.61 1.67
N LEU A 38 -3.21 23.32 1.31
CA LEU A 38 -1.84 22.78 1.39
C LEU A 38 -1.38 22.56 2.84
N ALA A 39 -1.88 23.35 3.80
CA ALA A 39 -1.55 23.18 5.21
C ALA A 39 -2.22 21.94 5.85
N VAL A 40 -3.38 21.52 5.34
CA VAL A 40 -4.18 20.43 5.92
C VAL A 40 -3.84 19.07 5.30
N ILE A 41 -3.42 19.04 4.03
CA ILE A 41 -3.13 17.77 3.35
C ILE A 41 -1.75 17.25 3.78
N ASN A 42 -1.73 16.37 4.79
CA ASN A 42 -0.56 15.54 5.07
C ASN A 42 -0.47 14.39 4.04
N ALA A 43 -0.12 14.73 2.81
CA ALA A 43 0.02 13.76 1.71
C ALA A 43 1.00 12.63 2.06
N ARG A 44 2.02 12.92 2.87
CA ARG A 44 3.02 11.94 3.29
C ARG A 44 2.41 10.86 4.18
N GLY A 45 1.66 11.23 5.22
CA GLY A 45 1.03 10.28 6.13
C GLY A 45 -0.01 9.37 5.45
N ILE A 46 -0.78 9.93 4.51
CA ILE A 46 -1.78 9.16 3.74
C ILE A 46 -1.08 8.09 2.87
N GLN A 47 -0.03 8.47 2.14
CA GLN A 47 0.71 7.52 1.30
C GLN A 47 1.40 6.42 2.12
N GLN A 48 1.91 6.74 3.31
CA GLN A 48 2.48 5.74 4.23
C GLN A 48 1.43 4.71 4.64
N LYS A 49 0.24 5.16 5.04
CA LYS A 49 -0.87 4.28 5.41
C LYS A 49 -1.34 3.40 4.25
N THR A 50 -1.41 3.95 3.03
CA THR A 50 -1.79 3.17 1.84
C THR A 50 -0.77 2.06 1.56
N ARG A 51 0.54 2.35 1.65
CA ARG A 51 1.59 1.34 1.45
C ARG A 51 1.55 0.27 2.54
N ASP A 52 1.37 0.66 3.79
CA ASP A 52 1.22 -0.29 4.90
C ASP A 52 -0.01 -1.20 4.71
N SER A 53 -1.15 -0.65 4.29
CA SER A 53 -2.34 -1.44 3.97
C SER A 53 -2.10 -2.42 2.82
N GLN A 54 -1.32 -2.01 1.81
CA GLN A 54 -0.93 -2.87 0.70
C GLN A 54 -0.03 -4.02 1.19
N ARG A 55 0.96 -3.73 2.03
CA ARG A 55 1.85 -4.74 2.63
C ARG A 55 1.08 -5.79 3.43
N ILE A 56 0.12 -5.37 4.24
CA ILE A 56 -0.73 -6.28 5.02
C ILE A 56 -1.55 -7.18 4.08
N ALA A 57 -2.17 -6.60 3.04
CA ALA A 57 -2.94 -7.36 2.06
C ALA A 57 -2.08 -8.37 1.28
N ASP A 58 -0.85 -8.00 0.94
CA ASP A 58 0.09 -8.88 0.24
C ASP A 58 0.55 -10.04 1.13
N ILE A 59 0.83 -9.80 2.40
CA ILE A 59 1.14 -10.87 3.37
C ILE A 59 -0.06 -11.82 3.56
N ALA A 60 -1.28 -11.32 3.60
CA ALA A 60 -2.47 -12.16 3.70
C ALA A 60 -2.64 -13.10 2.49
N LYS A 61 -2.34 -12.62 1.27
CA LYS A 61 -2.32 -13.46 0.07
C LYS A 61 -1.26 -14.55 0.17
N MET A 62 -0.06 -14.18 0.63
CA MET A 62 1.05 -15.12 0.80
C MET A 62 0.73 -16.21 1.82
N ARG A 63 0.08 -15.85 2.93
CA ARG A 63 -0.41 -16.80 3.92
C ARG A 63 -1.36 -17.83 3.29
N THR A 64 -2.35 -17.37 2.53
CA THR A 64 -3.29 -18.25 1.83
C THR A 64 -2.58 -19.21 0.87
N ALA A 65 -1.61 -18.69 0.10
CA ALA A 65 -0.82 -19.50 -0.84
C ALA A 65 0.04 -20.56 -0.12
N LEU A 66 0.63 -20.21 1.03
CA LEU A 66 1.43 -21.14 1.83
C LEU A 66 0.56 -22.24 2.46
N GLU A 67 -0.65 -21.91 2.90
CA GLU A 67 -1.61 -22.88 3.42
C GLU A 67 -2.04 -23.89 2.33
N LEU A 68 -2.28 -23.41 1.10
CA LEU A 68 -2.55 -24.28 -0.05
C LEU A 68 -1.36 -25.17 -0.37
N TYR A 69 -0.14 -24.62 -0.41
CA TYR A 69 1.08 -25.40 -0.63
C TYR A 69 1.25 -26.51 0.40
N PHE A 70 0.98 -26.21 1.68
CA PHE A 70 1.04 -27.18 2.77
C PHE A 70 0.00 -28.30 2.63
N SER A 71 -1.20 -27.98 2.12
CA SER A 71 -2.24 -28.98 1.84
C SER A 71 -1.74 -30.09 0.91
N ASP A 72 -0.97 -29.72 -0.12
CA ASP A 72 -0.48 -30.64 -1.14
C ASP A 72 0.84 -31.33 -0.73
N HIS A 73 1.80 -30.57 -0.19
CA HIS A 73 3.16 -31.05 0.09
C HIS A 73 3.38 -31.50 1.53
N ARG A 74 2.38 -31.32 2.41
CA ARG A 74 2.45 -31.60 3.86
C ARG A 74 3.63 -30.95 4.58
N SER A 75 4.19 -29.91 3.98
CA SER A 75 5.33 -29.15 4.48
C SER A 75 5.34 -27.76 3.86
N TYR A 76 5.86 -26.78 4.57
CA TYR A 76 6.13 -25.45 4.04
C TYR A 76 7.49 -25.41 3.31
N PRO A 77 7.70 -24.51 2.34
CA PRO A 77 9.01 -24.34 1.69
C PRO A 77 10.11 -24.05 2.72
N THR A 78 11.03 -24.99 2.91
CA THR A 78 12.07 -24.85 3.94
C THR A 78 13.14 -23.84 3.55
N THR A 79 13.61 -23.04 4.50
CA THR A 79 14.66 -22.05 4.28
C THR A 79 15.64 -22.04 5.46
N SER A 80 16.95 -22.06 5.19
CA SER A 80 17.96 -22.03 6.25
C SER A 80 17.99 -20.68 7.00
N ASN A 81 17.71 -19.60 6.30
CA ASN A 81 17.71 -18.22 6.81
C ASN A 81 16.53 -17.44 6.21
N TRP A 82 16.37 -16.19 6.65
CA TRP A 82 15.45 -15.25 6.01
C TRP A 82 15.77 -15.09 4.52
N VAL A 83 14.73 -15.23 3.69
CA VAL A 83 14.80 -15.03 2.25
C VAL A 83 13.72 -14.04 1.80
N ALA A 84 13.93 -13.41 0.65
CA ALA A 84 12.89 -12.66 -0.02
C ALA A 84 11.80 -13.61 -0.51
N ILE A 85 10.54 -13.21 -0.37
CA ILE A 85 9.42 -13.97 -0.93
C ILE A 85 9.58 -14.17 -2.44
N ALA A 86 10.15 -13.19 -3.15
CA ALA A 86 10.46 -13.30 -4.57
C ALA A 86 11.43 -14.44 -4.94
N SER A 87 12.16 -14.99 -3.96
CA SER A 87 13.09 -16.12 -4.15
C SER A 87 12.43 -17.48 -3.88
N LEU A 88 11.17 -17.52 -3.44
CA LEU A 88 10.44 -18.77 -3.24
C LEU A 88 10.05 -19.37 -4.59
N THR A 89 10.65 -20.51 -4.90
CA THR A 89 10.31 -21.31 -6.09
C THR A 89 9.20 -22.29 -5.74
N GLY A 90 8.30 -22.57 -6.68
CA GLY A 90 7.21 -23.54 -6.51
C GLY A 90 5.92 -23.00 -5.89
N LEU A 91 5.87 -21.73 -5.47
CA LEU A 91 4.61 -21.09 -5.04
C LEU A 91 3.85 -20.47 -6.21
N SER A 92 4.56 -19.82 -7.12
CA SER A 92 4.01 -19.22 -8.33
C SER A 92 4.42 -20.06 -9.54
N PRO A 93 3.52 -20.31 -10.50
CA PRO A 93 2.15 -19.77 -10.61
C PRO A 93 1.06 -20.60 -9.90
N ASP A 94 1.39 -21.77 -9.35
CA ASP A 94 0.38 -22.78 -8.99
C ASP A 94 -0.51 -22.40 -7.79
N TYR A 95 0.05 -21.72 -6.79
CA TYR A 95 -0.64 -21.34 -5.55
C TYR A 95 -0.88 -19.83 -5.43
N ILE A 96 -0.14 -19.03 -6.21
CA ILE A 96 -0.31 -17.58 -6.32
C ILE A 96 0.08 -17.12 -7.72
N ASN A 97 -0.73 -16.24 -8.33
CA ASN A 97 -0.51 -15.77 -9.70
C ASN A 97 0.79 -14.98 -9.88
N ALA A 98 1.18 -14.21 -8.86
CA ALA A 98 2.41 -13.44 -8.86
C ALA A 98 2.85 -13.18 -7.42
N LEU A 99 4.14 -13.34 -7.15
CA LEU A 99 4.72 -13.03 -5.85
C LEU A 99 4.70 -11.51 -5.63
N PRO A 100 4.17 -11.03 -4.49
CA PRO A 100 4.12 -9.61 -4.21
C PRO A 100 5.53 -9.04 -4.04
N THR A 101 5.72 -7.81 -4.51
CA THR A 101 6.97 -7.05 -4.38
C THR A 101 6.70 -5.79 -3.58
N ASP A 102 7.56 -5.46 -2.61
CA ASP A 102 7.36 -4.28 -1.77
C ASP A 102 7.47 -2.99 -2.61
N PRO A 103 6.56 -2.01 -2.43
CA PRO A 103 6.56 -0.78 -3.22
C PRO A 103 7.81 0.10 -3.08
N LYS A 104 8.62 -0.09 -2.02
CA LYS A 104 9.82 0.69 -1.72
C LYS A 104 11.12 -0.12 -1.80
N ALA A 105 11.05 -1.43 -1.59
CA ALA A 105 12.23 -2.27 -1.46
C ALA A 105 12.22 -3.42 -2.48
N THR A 106 13.17 -3.35 -3.42
CA THR A 106 13.59 -4.47 -4.25
C THR A 106 14.97 -4.93 -3.80
N GLY A 107 15.09 -6.15 -3.27
CA GLY A 107 16.39 -6.72 -2.88
C GLY A 107 16.33 -7.74 -1.75
N ALA A 108 17.51 -8.06 -1.20
CA ALA A 108 17.65 -8.96 -0.05
C ALA A 108 16.92 -8.40 1.18
N VAL A 109 16.18 -9.27 1.87
CA VAL A 109 15.37 -8.89 3.05
C VAL A 109 16.24 -8.45 4.22
N CYS A 110 17.44 -9.00 4.28
CA CYS A 110 18.40 -8.77 5.34
C CYS A 110 19.68 -8.25 4.67
N SER A 111 19.86 -6.93 4.63
CA SER A 111 21.06 -6.31 4.09
C SER A 111 21.62 -5.30 5.07
N SER A 112 22.92 -5.38 5.37
CA SER A 112 23.67 -4.31 6.07
C SER A 112 22.96 -3.71 7.28
N ASN A 113 22.44 -4.55 8.18
CA ASN A 113 21.73 -4.16 9.41
C ASN A 113 20.32 -3.53 9.22
N GLU A 114 19.67 -3.76 8.08
CA GLU A 114 18.31 -3.28 7.83
C GLU A 114 17.38 -4.39 7.32
N TRP A 115 16.11 -4.30 7.74
CA TRP A 115 14.99 -5.09 7.23
C TRP A 115 14.37 -4.43 6.00
N ARG A 116 14.30 -5.16 4.89
CA ARG A 116 13.78 -4.65 3.62
C ARG A 116 12.73 -5.59 3.02
N GLY A 117 11.63 -5.02 2.53
CA GLY A 117 10.60 -5.76 1.81
C GLY A 117 9.99 -6.93 2.57
N TYR A 118 9.52 -7.93 1.81
CA TYR A 118 8.83 -9.09 2.36
C TYR A 118 9.79 -10.25 2.63
N GLY A 119 9.94 -10.57 3.92
CA GLY A 119 10.70 -11.70 4.42
C GLY A 119 9.87 -12.95 4.61
N TYR A 120 10.50 -14.09 4.36
CA TYR A 120 9.99 -15.40 4.71
C TYR A 120 11.09 -16.25 5.36
N ARG A 121 10.70 -17.02 6.38
CA ARG A 121 11.53 -18.05 7.01
C ARG A 121 10.68 -19.24 7.43
N SER A 122 11.12 -20.46 7.15
CA SER A 122 10.44 -21.68 7.57
C SER A 122 11.39 -22.85 7.84
N ASN A 123 11.00 -23.73 8.76
CA ASN A 123 11.63 -25.03 9.02
C ASN A 123 10.81 -26.20 8.43
N GLY A 124 9.80 -25.93 7.60
CA GLY A 124 8.92 -26.93 7.01
C GLY A 124 7.68 -27.28 7.84
N ALA A 125 7.73 -27.12 9.16
CA ALA A 125 6.58 -27.32 10.05
C ALA A 125 5.90 -26.00 10.44
N ALA A 126 6.68 -24.94 10.63
CA ALA A 126 6.20 -23.59 10.91
C ALA A 126 6.86 -22.60 9.96
N TYR A 127 6.22 -21.45 9.74
CA TYR A 127 6.80 -20.34 9.00
C TYR A 127 6.53 -19.02 9.70
N VAL A 128 7.36 -18.03 9.36
CA VAL A 128 7.16 -16.62 9.72
C VAL A 128 7.34 -15.79 8.46
N LEU A 129 6.33 -14.96 8.19
CA LEU A 129 6.36 -13.86 7.24
C LEU A 129 6.60 -12.56 8.00
N ALA A 130 7.42 -11.68 7.45
CA ALA A 130 7.70 -10.40 8.06
C ALA A 130 7.83 -9.29 7.02
N THR A 131 7.44 -8.08 7.39
CA THR A 131 7.72 -6.86 6.62
C THR A 131 8.02 -5.70 7.54
N ASN A 132 8.74 -4.71 7.00
CA ASN A 132 8.91 -3.41 7.65
C ASN A 132 7.68 -2.53 7.34
N MET A 133 7.20 -1.79 8.33
CA MET A 133 6.06 -0.90 8.27
C MET A 133 6.51 0.54 8.47
N GLU A 134 5.79 1.50 7.89
CA GLU A 134 6.15 2.91 8.01
C GLU A 134 5.48 3.57 9.22
N LEU A 135 4.35 3.02 9.69
CA LEU A 135 3.58 3.53 10.83
C LEU A 135 3.57 2.54 11.99
N ALA A 136 3.80 3.03 13.21
CA ALA A 136 3.81 2.21 14.42
C ALA A 136 2.44 1.57 14.73
N SER A 137 1.35 2.21 14.29
CA SER A 137 -0.01 1.67 14.42
C SER A 137 -0.25 0.42 13.58
N SER A 138 0.58 0.17 12.57
CA SER A 138 0.46 -0.98 11.68
C SER A 138 1.38 -2.14 12.09
N ALA A 139 2.09 -2.00 13.22
CA ALA A 139 3.07 -2.97 13.69
C ALA A 139 2.43 -4.13 14.44
N SER A 140 3.07 -5.30 14.39
CA SER A 140 2.89 -6.36 15.38
C SER A 140 4.08 -6.30 16.35
N VAL A 141 3.81 -6.10 17.64
CA VAL A 141 4.86 -5.85 18.64
C VAL A 141 5.58 -7.13 19.07
N LEU A 142 4.96 -8.30 18.90
CA LEU A 142 5.50 -9.56 19.39
C LEU A 142 5.95 -10.48 18.27
N CYS A 143 7.11 -11.06 18.49
CA CYS A 143 7.68 -12.10 17.67
C CYS A 143 6.90 -13.41 17.87
N PRO A 144 6.29 -14.00 16.82
CA PRO A 144 5.51 -15.23 16.98
C PRO A 144 6.37 -16.46 17.34
N ILE A 145 7.64 -16.49 16.91
CA ILE A 145 8.57 -17.60 17.19
C ILE A 145 9.90 -17.05 17.69
N ALA A 146 10.24 -17.30 18.95
CA ALA A 146 11.45 -16.80 19.57
C ALA A 146 12.72 -17.16 18.75
N GLY A 147 13.60 -16.18 18.57
CA GLY A 147 14.84 -16.34 17.78
C GLY A 147 14.64 -16.29 16.25
N TRP A 148 13.40 -16.10 15.78
CA TRP A 148 13.13 -16.01 14.34
C TRP A 148 12.93 -14.59 13.85
N CYS A 149 12.63 -13.63 14.72
CA CYS A 149 12.22 -12.28 14.31
C CYS A 149 13.37 -11.30 14.03
N ASP A 150 14.59 -11.76 14.25
CA ASP A 150 15.81 -11.05 13.92
C ASP A 150 16.52 -11.75 12.78
N CYS A 151 17.13 -10.96 11.91
CA CYS A 151 17.94 -11.44 10.81
C CYS A 151 19.44 -11.39 11.13
N GLY A 152 19.79 -11.74 12.38
CA GLY A 152 21.18 -11.75 12.87
C GLY A 152 21.68 -10.42 13.45
N PHE A 153 20.83 -9.41 13.54
CA PHE A 153 21.07 -8.12 14.22
C PHE A 153 19.75 -7.66 14.86
N PRO A 154 19.80 -6.88 15.96
CA PRO A 154 18.60 -6.43 16.64
C PRO A 154 17.70 -5.67 15.66
N ALA A 155 16.43 -6.05 15.62
CA ALA A 155 15.35 -5.45 14.86
C ALA A 155 15.39 -3.91 14.84
N SER A 156 15.98 -3.30 13.81
CA SER A 156 15.74 -1.89 13.51
C SER A 156 14.42 -1.79 12.71
N GLY A 157 13.56 -0.84 13.09
CA GLY A 157 12.31 -0.55 12.38
C GLY A 157 11.05 -1.16 12.99
N ILE A 158 9.91 -0.70 12.46
CA ILE A 158 8.57 -1.12 12.88
C ILE A 158 8.21 -2.36 12.06
N LYS A 159 7.87 -3.47 12.69
CA LYS A 159 7.68 -4.74 11.98
C LYS A 159 6.26 -5.25 12.08
N TYR A 160 5.84 -5.96 11.04
CA TYR A 160 4.62 -6.74 11.02
C TYR A 160 4.95 -8.19 10.71
N PHE A 161 4.53 -9.10 11.58
CA PHE A 161 4.80 -10.53 11.55
C PHE A 161 3.49 -11.30 11.40
N VAL A 162 3.54 -12.37 10.61
CA VAL A 162 2.48 -13.38 10.50
C VAL A 162 3.14 -14.75 10.53
N SER A 163 2.59 -15.69 11.28
CA SER A 163 3.06 -17.07 11.32
C SER A 163 1.98 -18.04 10.84
N ALA A 164 2.38 -19.30 10.65
CA ALA A 164 1.42 -20.40 10.64
C ALA A 164 0.57 -20.37 11.93
N GLU A 165 -0.72 -20.69 11.81
CA GLU A 165 -1.59 -21.02 12.95
C GLU A 165 -1.26 -22.41 13.51
#